data_AF-A0A662RPR2-F1
#
_entry.id   AF-A0A662RPR2-F1
#
_cell.length_a   1.000
_cell.length_b   1.000
_cell.length_c   1.000
_cell.angle_alpha   90.00
_cell.angle_beta   90.00
_cell.angle_gamma   90.00
#
_symmetry.space_group_name_H-M   'P 1'
#
loop_
_entity.id
_entity.type
_entity.pdbx_description
1 polymer ?
#
loop_
_entity_poly.entity_id
_entity_poly.type
_entity_poly.pdbx_seq_one_letter_code
_entity_poly.pdbx_strand_id
1 'polypeptide(L)'
;MSDLGITLGSSISSVHYQSIWRGYEEKVIWESSNEDLIHNPPLGGNETVGMLNYMQDLKVTDGTTKFVKDMDVDTGATPNLNVMKSMGYSQGATIGSLSHDEGVSMGLVSNCTATSGVILCPFAAAAVAILPTSCEDVKASSSMVVTEVLATTITKVEMSEAPVSLHYAVTATGSGGAGTKDHGSIVAEFSVYTEEGSDDCWVPGSPGTGECTGTVECSHITNQADCEHCGCHWVPDKNGGHCVGSGTDCSQFTDPTDCERCGCGWTRTPGTEGHCTYPLGSKLTHYEKSTANGFWEFSKEMDYTSIIKP
;
A
#
# COMPACT_ATOMS: atom_id res chain seq x y z
N MET A 1 19.43 -10.85 2.05
CA MET A 1 19.16 -11.91 3.04
C MET A 1 18.58 -13.10 2.31
N SER A 2 18.73 -14.33 2.81
CA SER A 2 18.06 -15.49 2.22
C SER A 2 16.58 -15.45 2.59
N ASP A 3 15.69 -15.20 1.62
CA ASP A 3 14.24 -15.23 1.82
C ASP A 3 13.80 -16.61 2.31
N LEU A 4 13.33 -16.66 3.54
CA LEU A 4 12.59 -17.81 4.05
C LEU A 4 11.14 -17.64 3.58
N GLY A 5 10.81 -18.18 2.41
CA GLY A 5 9.41 -18.31 1.98
C GLY A 5 8.66 -19.26 2.93
N ILE A 6 7.65 -18.75 3.61
CA ILE A 6 6.72 -19.54 4.44
C ILE A 6 5.39 -19.58 3.68
N THR A 7 4.94 -20.77 3.33
CA THR A 7 3.62 -21.00 2.75
C THR A 7 2.69 -21.63 3.79
N LEU A 8 1.53 -21.01 4.04
CA LEU A 8 0.46 -21.53 4.88
C LEU A 8 -0.84 -21.63 4.06
N GLY A 9 -1.37 -22.84 3.93
CA GLY A 9 -2.67 -23.08 3.30
C GLY A 9 -3.72 -23.49 4.33
N SER A 10 -4.88 -22.85 4.33
CA SER A 10 -6.07 -23.29 5.07
C SER A 10 -7.23 -23.49 4.08
N SER A 11 -7.87 -24.66 4.13
CA SER A 11 -9.04 -24.94 3.30
C SER A 11 -10.19 -25.47 4.15
N ILE A 12 -11.35 -24.86 3.97
CA ILE A 12 -12.62 -25.35 4.52
C ILE A 12 -13.49 -25.70 3.31
N SER A 13 -13.59 -26.99 3.01
CA SER A 13 -14.21 -27.47 1.77
C SER A 13 -15.74 -27.50 1.82
N SER A 14 -16.33 -27.65 3.01
CA SER A 14 -17.75 -27.47 3.26
C SER A 14 -18.01 -27.61 4.75
N VAL A 15 -18.59 -26.59 5.37
CA VAL A 15 -19.27 -26.80 6.65
C VAL A 15 -20.77 -26.75 6.45
N HIS A 16 -21.43 -27.87 6.72
CA HIS A 16 -22.89 -28.00 6.72
C HIS A 16 -23.38 -27.88 8.16
N TYR A 17 -24.19 -26.86 8.43
CA TYR A 17 -24.72 -26.60 9.76
C TYR A 17 -26.23 -26.78 9.79
N GLN A 18 -26.71 -27.52 10.79
CA GLN A 18 -28.12 -27.63 11.17
C GLN A 18 -28.23 -27.37 12.69
N SER A 19 -27.98 -26.15 13.17
CA SER A 19 -28.15 -25.81 14.60
C SER A 19 -28.15 -24.31 14.92
N ILE A 20 -28.62 -23.98 16.13
CA ILE A 20 -29.16 -22.70 16.61
C ILE A 20 -28.16 -21.51 16.62
N TRP A 21 -26.86 -21.70 16.89
CA TRP A 21 -25.83 -20.62 16.82
C TRP A 21 -24.44 -21.20 16.55
N ARG A 22 -23.68 -20.62 15.61
CA ARG A 22 -22.24 -20.88 15.42
C ARG A 22 -21.49 -19.64 14.93
N GLY A 23 -20.23 -19.52 15.35
CA GLY A 23 -19.28 -18.48 14.96
C GLY A 23 -17.99 -19.07 14.40
N TYR A 24 -17.36 -18.41 13.44
CA TYR A 24 -16.03 -18.74 12.93
C TYR A 24 -15.22 -17.45 12.74
N GLU A 25 -14.11 -17.34 13.45
CA GLU A 25 -13.20 -16.19 13.42
C GLU A 25 -11.84 -16.63 12.87
N GLU A 26 -11.24 -15.82 12.00
CA GLU A 26 -9.89 -16.08 11.48
C GLU A 26 -9.09 -14.78 11.35
N LYS A 27 -7.80 -14.88 11.67
CA LYS A 27 -6.84 -13.77 11.66
C LYS A 27 -5.54 -14.16 10.98
N VAL A 28 -5.08 -13.31 10.07
CA VAL A 28 -3.72 -13.33 9.54
C VAL A 28 -3.13 -11.94 9.75
N ILE A 29 -1.93 -11.91 10.32
CA ILE A 29 -1.10 -10.71 10.39
C ILE A 29 0.25 -11.11 9.81
N TRP A 30 0.75 -10.32 8.87
CA TRP A 30 2.09 -10.50 8.35
C TRP A 30 2.80 -9.15 8.28
N GLU A 31 4.05 -9.13 8.73
CA GLU A 31 4.93 -7.97 8.70
C GLU A 31 6.20 -8.36 7.95
N SER A 32 6.71 -7.45 7.13
CA SER A 32 7.95 -7.61 6.37
C SER A 32 8.76 -6.31 6.44
N SER A 33 10.09 -6.42 6.53
CA SER A 33 11.01 -5.28 6.48
C SER A 33 12.22 -5.66 5.63
N ASN A 34 12.84 -4.67 4.97
CA ASN A 34 14.16 -4.84 4.39
C ASN A 34 15.30 -4.84 5.44
N GLU A 35 14.97 -4.51 6.70
CA GLU A 35 15.84 -4.56 7.87
C GLU A 35 15.27 -5.52 8.95
N ASP A 36 15.79 -5.45 10.18
CA ASP A 36 15.33 -6.29 11.29
C ASP A 36 14.05 -5.75 11.95
N LEU A 37 12.96 -6.51 11.82
CA LEU A 37 11.67 -6.23 12.46
C LEU A 37 11.75 -6.07 14.00
N ILE A 38 12.79 -6.62 14.66
CA ILE A 38 12.97 -6.53 16.12
C ILE A 38 13.17 -5.06 16.58
N HIS A 39 13.55 -4.15 15.67
CA HIS A 39 13.86 -2.77 15.99
C HIS A 39 12.86 -1.73 15.47
N ASN A 40 11.70 -2.16 14.95
CA ASN A 40 10.67 -1.26 14.42
C ASN A 40 9.44 -1.12 15.35
N PRO A 41 9.06 0.10 15.79
CA PRO A 41 9.74 1.39 15.64
C PRO A 41 10.81 1.67 16.72
N PRO A 42 11.78 2.58 16.45
CA PRO A 42 11.89 3.45 15.27
C PRO A 42 12.49 2.76 14.03
N LEU A 43 12.04 3.14 12.84
CA LEU A 43 12.65 2.72 11.58
C LEU A 43 14.09 3.24 11.49
N GLY A 44 14.99 2.40 10.97
CA GLY A 44 16.31 2.77 10.49
C GLY A 44 16.23 3.67 9.24
N GLY A 45 17.37 4.25 8.86
CA GLY A 45 17.46 4.98 7.59
C GLY A 45 17.46 4.01 6.41
N ASN A 46 16.64 4.30 5.39
CA ASN A 46 16.33 3.42 4.25
C ASN A 46 15.59 2.14 4.63
N GLU A 47 14.98 2.09 5.82
CA GLU A 47 14.11 0.98 6.20
C GLU A 47 12.72 1.19 5.63
N THR A 48 12.15 0.13 5.06
CA THR A 48 10.76 0.08 4.66
C THR A 48 10.09 -1.14 5.26
N VAL A 49 8.90 -0.93 5.83
CA VAL A 49 8.11 -1.98 6.45
C VAL A 49 6.74 -2.06 5.80
N GLY A 50 6.38 -3.29 5.42
CA GLY A 50 5.05 -3.67 4.98
C GLY A 50 4.30 -4.42 6.07
N MET A 51 3.00 -4.17 6.18
CA MET A 51 2.09 -4.89 7.05
C MET A 51 0.83 -5.28 6.30
N LEU A 52 0.40 -6.53 6.47
CA LEU A 52 -0.88 -7.06 6.04
C LEU A 52 -1.67 -7.53 7.25
N ASN A 53 -2.94 -7.14 7.30
CA ASN A 53 -3.91 -7.71 8.22
C ASN A 53 -5.11 -8.23 7.45
N TYR A 54 -5.50 -9.46 7.74
CA TYR A 54 -6.75 -10.05 7.29
C TYR A 54 -7.55 -10.51 8.50
N MET A 55 -8.83 -10.17 8.52
CA MET A 55 -9.77 -10.51 9.59
C MET A 55 -11.08 -10.97 8.99
N GLN A 56 -11.67 -11.99 9.61
CA GLN A 56 -12.99 -12.47 9.22
C GLN A 56 -13.76 -12.99 10.44
N ASP A 57 -15.07 -12.72 10.47
CA ASP A 57 -16.04 -13.34 11.36
C ASP A 57 -17.26 -13.81 10.56
N LEU A 58 -17.71 -15.04 10.80
CA LEU A 58 -18.94 -15.61 10.25
C LEU A 58 -19.81 -16.08 11.39
N LYS A 59 -21.05 -15.60 11.46
CA LYS A 59 -22.07 -16.07 12.40
C LYS A 59 -23.29 -16.56 11.66
N VAL A 60 -23.80 -17.71 12.07
CA VAL A 60 -24.99 -18.32 11.48
C VAL A 60 -25.98 -18.69 12.57
N THR A 61 -27.24 -18.40 12.30
CA THR A 61 -28.38 -18.80 13.10
C THR A 61 -29.42 -19.50 12.26
N ASP A 62 -30.00 -20.56 12.80
CA ASP A 62 -31.26 -21.15 12.35
C ASP A 62 -31.50 -21.15 10.83
N GLY A 63 -30.67 -21.91 10.12
CA GLY A 63 -30.75 -22.07 8.67
C GLY A 63 -29.72 -23.06 8.17
N THR A 64 -29.68 -23.26 6.87
CA THR A 64 -28.67 -24.09 6.21
C THR A 64 -27.61 -23.20 5.59
N THR A 65 -26.35 -23.41 5.97
CA THR A 65 -25.21 -22.71 5.38
C THR A 65 -24.34 -23.67 4.60
N LYS A 66 -23.79 -23.18 3.50
CA LYS A 66 -22.61 -23.75 2.85
C LYS A 66 -21.53 -22.68 2.84
N PHE A 67 -20.45 -22.92 3.56
CA PHE A 67 -19.28 -22.04 3.59
C PHE A 67 -18.10 -22.81 3.02
N VAL A 68 -17.53 -22.29 1.94
CA VAL A 68 -16.31 -22.79 1.30
C VAL A 68 -15.28 -21.69 1.33
N LYS A 69 -14.09 -22.00 1.84
CA LYS A 69 -12.98 -21.06 1.92
C LYS A 69 -11.71 -21.75 1.45
N ASP A 70 -10.98 -21.04 0.60
CA ASP A 70 -9.61 -21.35 0.22
C ASP A 70 -8.75 -20.13 0.57
N MET A 71 -7.75 -20.34 1.42
CA MET A 71 -6.83 -19.29 1.86
C MET A 71 -5.40 -19.80 1.70
N ASP A 72 -4.60 -18.98 1.02
CA ASP A 72 -3.19 -19.17 0.82
C ASP A 72 -2.44 -17.93 1.30
N VAL A 73 -1.38 -18.15 2.07
CA VAL A 73 -0.44 -17.13 2.51
C VAL A 73 0.94 -17.59 2.09
N ASP A 74 1.56 -16.88 1.15
CA ASP A 74 2.90 -17.18 0.64
C ASP A 74 3.79 -15.95 0.71
N THR A 75 4.75 -15.93 1.63
CA THR A 75 5.64 -14.77 1.80
C THR A 75 6.72 -14.69 0.73
N GLY A 76 6.91 -15.72 -0.10
CA GLY A 76 7.90 -15.78 -1.18
C GLY A 76 7.30 -15.72 -2.58
N ALA A 77 5.98 -15.59 -2.72
CA ALA A 77 5.29 -15.51 -4.00
C ALA A 77 4.23 -14.41 -4.00
N THR A 78 3.81 -13.99 -5.20
CA THR A 78 2.69 -13.06 -5.41
C THR A 78 1.48 -13.80 -5.98
N PRO A 79 0.25 -13.56 -5.48
CA PRO A 79 -0.07 -12.74 -4.31
C PRO A 79 0.39 -13.37 -2.99
N ASN A 80 0.78 -12.52 -2.03
CA ASN A 80 1.23 -12.97 -0.71
C ASN A 80 0.08 -13.45 0.18
N LEU A 81 -1.11 -12.89 -0.02
CA LEU A 81 -2.36 -13.40 0.53
C LEU A 81 -3.33 -13.61 -0.64
N ASN A 82 -3.94 -14.79 -0.70
CA ASN A 82 -4.99 -15.11 -1.65
C ASN A 82 -6.12 -15.82 -0.91
N VAL A 83 -7.25 -15.15 -0.77
CA VAL A 83 -8.44 -15.70 -0.12
C VAL A 83 -9.59 -15.67 -1.10
N MET A 84 -10.20 -16.83 -1.32
CA MET A 84 -11.43 -16.97 -2.06
C MET A 84 -12.46 -17.65 -1.18
N LYS A 85 -13.64 -17.04 -1.08
CA LYS A 85 -14.74 -17.57 -0.27
C LYS A 85 -16.02 -17.62 -1.08
N SER A 86 -16.77 -18.69 -0.88
CA SER A 86 -18.14 -18.84 -1.36
C SER A 86 -19.05 -19.19 -0.19
N MET A 87 -20.15 -18.46 -0.08
CA MET A 87 -21.08 -18.53 1.02
C MET A 87 -22.48 -18.70 0.45
N GLY A 88 -23.20 -19.71 0.90
CA GLY A 88 -24.61 -19.88 0.65
C GLY A 88 -25.35 -19.97 1.97
N TYR A 89 -26.48 -19.27 2.09
CA TYR A 89 -27.36 -19.39 3.25
C TYR A 89 -28.81 -19.38 2.82
N SER A 90 -29.58 -20.28 3.43
CA SER A 90 -31.04 -20.25 3.38
C SER A 90 -31.60 -20.36 4.79
N GLN A 91 -32.53 -19.47 5.12
CA GLN A 91 -33.16 -19.44 6.44
C GLN A 91 -33.99 -20.70 6.69
N GLY A 92 -34.08 -21.10 7.96
CA GLY A 92 -34.85 -22.25 8.40
C GLY A 92 -36.36 -21.98 8.49
N ALA A 93 -37.05 -22.84 9.26
CA ALA A 93 -38.47 -22.68 9.55
C ALA A 93 -38.76 -21.56 10.58
N THR A 94 -37.74 -21.15 11.32
CA THR A 94 -37.79 -20.04 12.28
C THR A 94 -36.94 -18.86 11.76
N ILE A 95 -36.89 -17.76 12.52
CA ILE A 95 -36.16 -16.56 12.11
C ILE A 95 -34.66 -16.82 12.29
N GLY A 96 -33.96 -17.03 11.17
CA GLY A 96 -32.51 -17.18 11.10
C GLY A 96 -31.85 -16.08 10.28
N SER A 97 -30.54 -15.98 10.41
CA SER A 97 -29.69 -15.07 9.64
C SER A 97 -28.26 -15.57 9.54
N LEU A 98 -27.58 -15.15 8.47
CA LEU A 98 -26.12 -15.19 8.35
C LEU A 98 -25.57 -13.77 8.51
N SER A 99 -24.57 -13.62 9.37
CA SER A 99 -23.75 -12.41 9.49
C SER A 99 -22.33 -12.76 9.05
N HIS A 100 -21.73 -11.94 8.20
CA HIS A 100 -20.35 -12.10 7.80
C HIS A 100 -19.66 -10.76 7.70
N ASP A 101 -18.53 -10.65 8.41
CA ASP A 101 -17.65 -9.49 8.42
C ASP A 101 -16.29 -9.93 7.88
N GLU A 102 -15.76 -9.22 6.91
CA GLU A 102 -14.42 -9.42 6.37
C GLU A 102 -13.73 -8.08 6.19
N GLY A 103 -12.45 -8.04 6.57
CA GLY A 103 -11.59 -6.88 6.36
C GLY A 103 -10.20 -7.31 5.98
N VAL A 104 -9.60 -6.55 5.07
CA VAL A 104 -8.21 -6.63 4.70
C VAL A 104 -7.60 -5.24 4.76
N SER A 105 -6.36 -5.14 5.24
CA SER A 105 -5.58 -3.92 5.16
C SER A 105 -4.15 -4.21 4.74
N MET A 106 -3.60 -3.32 3.93
CA MET A 106 -2.19 -3.27 3.56
C MET A 106 -1.66 -1.91 3.99
N GLY A 107 -0.55 -1.89 4.71
CA GLY A 107 0.17 -0.69 5.11
C GLY A 107 1.62 -0.77 4.68
N LEU A 108 2.17 0.34 4.20
CA LEU A 108 3.58 0.46 3.83
C LEU A 108 4.12 1.76 4.41
N VAL A 109 5.26 1.67 5.09
CA VAL A 109 5.97 2.85 5.58
C VAL A 109 7.42 2.73 5.16
N SER A 110 7.91 3.73 4.43
CA SER A 110 9.32 3.89 4.11
C SER A 110 9.86 5.13 4.79
N ASN A 111 11.08 5.06 5.32
CA ASN A 111 11.83 6.27 5.63
C ASN A 111 13.28 6.21 5.14
N CYS A 112 13.78 7.35 4.66
CA CYS A 112 15.19 7.52 4.29
C CYS A 112 16.11 7.74 5.49
N THR A 113 15.58 8.30 6.58
CA THR A 113 16.32 8.62 7.80
C THR A 113 15.82 7.80 8.98
N ALA A 114 16.59 7.72 10.07
CA ALA A 114 16.09 7.03 11.26
C ALA A 114 14.93 7.82 11.89
N THR A 115 13.79 7.19 12.14
CA THR A 115 12.56 7.86 12.57
C THR A 115 12.49 8.05 14.08
N SER A 116 13.62 8.26 14.76
CA SER A 116 13.65 8.32 16.23
C SER A 116 12.67 9.39 16.75
N GLY A 117 11.66 8.98 17.50
CA GLY A 117 10.63 9.88 18.04
C GLY A 117 9.57 10.34 17.04
N VAL A 118 9.51 9.74 15.85
CA VAL A 118 8.52 10.00 14.79
C VAL A 118 7.53 8.84 14.70
N ILE A 119 6.37 9.15 14.15
CA ILE A 119 5.14 8.41 14.29
C ILE A 119 4.68 8.20 12.84
N LEU A 120 4.54 6.94 12.43
CA LEU A 120 4.94 6.57 11.07
C LEU A 120 3.85 6.65 9.99
N CYS A 121 2.57 6.57 10.33
CA CYS A 121 1.42 6.66 9.41
C CYS A 121 0.11 6.70 10.23
N PRO A 122 -0.89 7.55 9.93
CA PRO A 122 -1.94 8.08 10.82
C PRO A 122 -1.67 8.28 12.32
N PHE A 123 -0.48 7.93 12.77
CA PHE A 123 0.05 8.28 14.05
C PHE A 123 0.35 9.78 14.14
N ALA A 124 0.36 10.54 13.03
CA ALA A 124 0.75 11.96 12.96
C ALA A 124 -0.26 12.90 13.65
N ALA A 125 -0.43 12.74 14.97
CA ALA A 125 -1.08 13.71 15.85
C ALA A 125 -0.26 14.99 16.03
N ALA A 126 0.88 15.13 15.36
CA ALA A 126 1.66 16.34 15.31
C ALA A 126 2.26 16.53 13.92
N ALA A 127 2.18 17.75 13.39
CA ALA A 127 2.97 18.18 12.25
C ALA A 127 4.46 18.09 12.64
N VAL A 128 5.10 16.97 12.30
CA VAL A 128 6.55 16.85 12.36
C VAL A 128 7.13 17.43 11.09
N ALA A 129 8.24 18.15 11.22
CA ALA A 129 8.94 18.81 10.12
C ALA A 129 9.65 17.83 9.16
N ILE A 130 9.60 16.53 9.46
CA ILE A 130 10.22 15.43 8.73
C ILE A 130 9.10 14.43 8.45
N LEU A 131 8.77 14.23 7.18
CA LEU A 131 7.75 13.29 6.73
C LEU A 131 8.43 11.95 6.37
N PRO A 132 7.81 10.79 6.64
CA PRO A 132 8.29 9.53 6.08
C PRO A 132 8.28 9.61 4.55
N THR A 133 9.28 9.02 3.90
CA THR A 133 9.43 9.11 2.45
C THR A 133 8.26 8.50 1.68
N SER A 134 7.57 7.53 2.28
CA SER A 134 6.24 7.12 1.81
C SER A 134 5.42 6.49 2.93
N CYS A 135 4.14 6.80 2.95
CA CYS A 135 3.17 6.28 3.91
C CYS A 135 1.91 5.85 3.15
N GLU A 136 1.63 4.55 3.15
CA GLU A 136 0.43 3.99 2.53
C GLU A 136 -0.39 3.22 3.56
N ASP A 137 -1.70 3.45 3.58
CA ASP A 137 -2.67 2.71 4.39
C ASP A 137 -3.92 2.48 3.55
N VAL A 138 -4.12 1.22 3.17
CA VAL A 138 -5.19 0.78 2.28
C VAL A 138 -6.01 -0.24 3.03
N LYS A 139 -7.33 -0.03 3.09
CA LYS A 139 -8.27 -0.94 3.73
C LYS A 139 -9.45 -1.20 2.81
N ALA A 140 -9.87 -2.46 2.75
CA ALA A 140 -11.11 -2.88 2.12
C ALA A 140 -11.87 -3.81 3.07
N SER A 141 -13.19 -3.66 3.13
CA SER A 141 -14.01 -4.49 3.99
C SER A 141 -15.41 -4.70 3.42
N SER A 142 -16.07 -5.75 3.88
CA SER A 142 -17.52 -5.90 3.76
C SER A 142 -18.14 -6.48 5.02
N SER A 143 -19.38 -6.09 5.28
CA SER A 143 -20.22 -6.59 6.35
C SER A 143 -21.60 -6.88 5.80
N MET A 144 -22.14 -8.07 6.03
CA MET A 144 -23.46 -8.45 5.57
C MET A 144 -24.24 -9.18 6.65
N VAL A 145 -25.55 -8.90 6.73
CA VAL A 145 -26.52 -9.62 7.56
C VAL A 145 -27.73 -9.96 6.70
N VAL A 146 -27.94 -11.25 6.43
CA VAL A 146 -28.77 -11.72 5.33
C VAL A 146 -29.60 -12.94 5.70
N THR A 147 -30.67 -13.17 4.95
CA THR A 147 -31.62 -14.27 5.18
C THR A 147 -31.64 -15.30 4.06
N GLU A 148 -31.22 -14.96 2.83
CA GLU A 148 -31.16 -15.87 1.68
C GLU A 148 -30.07 -15.43 0.68
N VAL A 149 -28.82 -15.86 0.88
CA VAL A 149 -27.68 -15.35 0.09
C VAL A 149 -26.94 -16.44 -0.67
N LEU A 150 -26.42 -16.08 -1.84
CA LEU A 150 -25.22 -16.64 -2.45
C LEU A 150 -24.20 -15.51 -2.60
N ALA A 151 -23.13 -15.57 -1.83
CA ALA A 151 -22.08 -14.56 -1.82
C ALA A 151 -20.72 -15.17 -2.16
N THR A 152 -19.87 -14.38 -2.81
CA THR A 152 -18.47 -14.70 -3.08
C THR A 152 -17.63 -13.50 -2.68
N THR A 153 -16.51 -13.75 -2.00
CA THR A 153 -15.49 -12.72 -1.79
C THR A 153 -14.13 -13.21 -2.27
N ILE A 154 -13.35 -12.26 -2.78
CA ILE A 154 -12.00 -12.47 -3.27
C ILE A 154 -11.13 -11.40 -2.62
N THR A 155 -10.06 -11.83 -1.96
CA THR A 155 -9.07 -10.96 -1.33
C THR A 155 -7.70 -11.35 -1.85
N LYS A 156 -6.97 -10.41 -2.44
CA LYS A 156 -5.57 -10.61 -2.83
C LYS A 156 -4.71 -9.45 -2.33
N VAL A 157 -3.55 -9.75 -1.78
CA VAL A 157 -2.58 -8.73 -1.38
C VAL A 157 -1.19 -9.13 -1.85
N GLU A 158 -0.51 -8.20 -2.49
CA GLU A 158 0.88 -8.30 -2.96
C GLU A 158 1.67 -7.21 -2.22
N MET A 159 2.60 -7.60 -1.35
CA MET A 159 3.49 -6.65 -0.66
C MET A 159 4.98 -6.97 -0.87
N SER A 160 5.33 -8.21 -1.23
CA SER A 160 6.72 -8.68 -1.28
C SER A 160 7.56 -8.04 -2.39
N GLU A 161 6.94 -7.65 -3.50
CA GLU A 161 7.61 -7.01 -4.63
C GLU A 161 6.75 -5.88 -5.20
N ALA A 162 7.39 -4.82 -5.72
CA ALA A 162 6.67 -3.79 -6.46
C ALA A 162 6.32 -4.27 -7.88
N PRO A 163 5.12 -3.94 -8.38
CA PRO A 163 4.10 -3.13 -7.72
C PRO A 163 3.39 -3.90 -6.60
N VAL A 164 3.19 -3.22 -5.47
CA VAL A 164 2.38 -3.73 -4.36
C VAL A 164 0.91 -3.46 -4.66
N SER A 165 0.03 -4.36 -4.26
CA SER A 165 -1.39 -4.27 -4.60
C SER A 165 -2.31 -4.85 -3.53
N LEU A 166 -3.51 -4.29 -3.45
CA LEU A 166 -4.62 -4.83 -2.69
C LEU A 166 -5.83 -4.90 -3.61
N HIS A 167 -6.36 -6.10 -3.79
CA HIS A 167 -7.60 -6.36 -4.50
C HIS A 167 -8.61 -6.98 -3.55
N TYR A 168 -9.81 -6.39 -3.51
CA TYR A 168 -10.94 -6.91 -2.76
C TYR A 168 -12.21 -6.85 -3.60
N ALA A 169 -12.90 -7.98 -3.72
CA ALA A 169 -14.18 -8.07 -4.39
C ALA A 169 -15.19 -8.80 -3.52
N VAL A 170 -16.42 -8.30 -3.53
CA VAL A 170 -17.59 -8.94 -2.93
C VAL A 170 -18.73 -8.93 -3.95
N THR A 171 -19.34 -10.08 -4.17
CA THR A 171 -20.58 -10.20 -4.93
C THR A 171 -21.57 -11.01 -4.10
N ALA A 172 -22.79 -10.53 -3.95
CA ALA A 172 -23.85 -11.18 -3.21
C ALA A 172 -25.18 -11.06 -3.95
N THR A 173 -25.86 -12.18 -4.09
CA THR A 173 -27.14 -12.36 -4.77
C THR A 173 -28.08 -13.16 -3.89
N GLY A 174 -29.35 -13.25 -4.27
CA GLY A 174 -30.27 -14.22 -3.66
C GLY A 174 -29.82 -15.67 -3.87
N SER A 175 -30.43 -16.60 -3.13
CA SER A 175 -30.11 -18.03 -3.16
C SER A 175 -30.40 -18.73 -4.52
N GLY A 176 -31.12 -18.06 -5.42
CA GLY A 176 -31.31 -18.52 -6.81
C GLY A 176 -30.18 -18.14 -7.77
N GLY A 177 -29.16 -17.42 -7.30
CA GLY A 177 -27.98 -17.01 -8.07
C GLY A 177 -28.14 -15.64 -8.75
N ALA A 178 -27.34 -15.39 -9.78
CA ALA A 178 -27.29 -14.12 -10.51
C ALA A 178 -28.69 -13.66 -10.98
N GLY A 179 -28.98 -12.37 -10.80
CA GLY A 179 -30.29 -11.79 -11.12
C GLY A 179 -31.40 -12.11 -10.12
N THR A 180 -31.11 -12.84 -9.04
CA THR A 180 -32.03 -13.00 -7.91
C THR A 180 -31.63 -12.07 -6.77
N LYS A 181 -32.63 -11.47 -6.11
CA LYS A 181 -32.41 -10.53 -5.02
C LYS A 181 -32.34 -11.27 -3.69
N ASP A 182 -31.34 -10.94 -2.87
CA ASP A 182 -31.29 -11.32 -1.46
C ASP A 182 -32.12 -10.33 -0.64
N HIS A 183 -32.49 -10.73 0.57
CA HIS A 183 -33.10 -9.91 1.60
C HIS A 183 -32.16 -9.76 2.81
N GLY A 184 -31.76 -8.52 3.08
CA GLY A 184 -30.89 -8.22 4.21
C GLY A 184 -30.24 -6.84 4.11
N SER A 185 -29.07 -6.73 4.73
CA SER A 185 -28.20 -5.55 4.65
C SER A 185 -26.80 -5.98 4.24
N ILE A 186 -26.16 -5.19 3.39
CA ILE A 186 -24.75 -5.33 3.04
C ILE A 186 -24.10 -3.95 2.96
N VAL A 187 -22.89 -3.85 3.47
CA VAL A 187 -22.01 -2.69 3.39
C VAL A 187 -20.66 -3.15 2.86
N ALA A 188 -20.07 -2.36 1.95
CA ALA A 188 -18.69 -2.51 1.55
C ALA A 188 -17.98 -1.16 1.65
N GLU A 189 -16.78 -1.14 2.21
CA GLU A 189 -16.00 0.08 2.46
C GLU A 189 -14.61 -0.06 1.87
N PHE A 190 -14.12 1.03 1.28
CA PHE A 190 -12.78 1.17 0.76
C PHE A 190 -12.16 2.46 1.28
N SER A 191 -10.95 2.40 1.83
CA SER A 191 -10.20 3.59 2.23
C SER A 191 -8.76 3.49 1.78
N VAL A 192 -8.27 4.55 1.15
CA VAL A 192 -6.88 4.69 0.74
C VAL A 192 -6.36 5.99 1.31
N TYR A 193 -5.20 5.90 1.96
CA TYR A 193 -4.41 7.04 2.35
C TYR A 193 -2.99 6.82 1.84
N THR A 194 -2.49 7.78 1.08
CA THR A 194 -1.11 7.76 0.58
C THR A 194 -0.52 9.14 0.81
N GLU A 195 0.66 9.19 1.40
CA GLU A 195 1.53 10.37 1.45
C GLU A 195 2.91 9.99 0.94
N GLU A 196 3.47 10.83 0.08
CA GLU A 196 4.79 10.68 -0.48
C GLU A 196 5.54 12.00 -0.26
N GLY A 197 6.78 11.90 0.23
CA GLY A 197 7.67 13.04 0.45
C GLY A 197 9.11 12.60 0.27
N SER A 198 10.04 13.52 0.03
CA SER A 198 11.46 13.16 0.02
C SER A 198 12.24 14.18 0.83
N ASP A 199 12.55 13.83 2.08
CA ASP A 199 13.73 14.43 2.67
C ASP A 199 14.95 13.73 2.04
N ASP A 200 15.87 14.54 1.54
CA ASP A 200 17.16 14.22 0.93
C ASP A 200 17.69 12.82 1.35
N CYS A 201 17.48 11.80 0.51
CA CYS A 201 18.01 10.46 0.73
C CYS A 201 19.53 10.50 0.52
N TRP A 202 20.28 10.98 1.50
CA TRP A 202 21.73 10.93 1.43
C TRP A 202 22.20 9.47 1.52
N VAL A 203 22.65 8.90 0.40
CA VAL A 203 23.31 7.59 0.35
C VAL A 203 24.78 7.80 0.76
N PRO A 204 25.24 7.30 1.92
CA PRO A 204 26.65 7.36 2.28
C PRO A 204 27.44 6.41 1.37
N GLY A 205 28.22 6.97 0.45
CA GLY A 205 29.24 6.23 -0.28
C GLY A 205 28.90 5.87 -1.72
N SER A 206 28.79 6.89 -2.56
CA SER A 206 29.60 7.04 -3.79
C SER A 206 29.20 8.38 -4.41
N PRO A 207 30.12 9.29 -4.78
CA PRO A 207 29.75 10.41 -5.64
C PRO A 207 29.06 9.83 -6.87
N GLY A 208 27.81 10.22 -7.09
CA GLY A 208 27.04 9.75 -8.23
C GLY A 208 27.76 10.17 -9.50
N THR A 209 28.41 9.21 -10.17
CA THR A 209 28.49 9.25 -11.62
C THR A 209 27.07 9.03 -12.11
N GLY A 210 26.28 10.09 -12.18
CA GLY A 210 25.02 10.09 -12.91
C GLY A 210 25.36 9.76 -14.36
N GLU A 211 25.21 8.49 -14.73
CA GLU A 211 25.24 8.09 -16.13
C GLU A 211 23.97 8.66 -16.78
N CYS A 212 24.13 9.77 -17.49
CA CYS A 212 23.20 10.15 -18.53
C CYS A 212 23.11 8.95 -19.49
N THR A 213 21.90 8.43 -19.70
CA THR A 213 21.62 7.32 -20.60
C THR A 213 21.91 7.71 -22.05
N GLY A 214 23.19 7.63 -22.41
CA GLY A 214 23.69 8.09 -23.71
C GLY A 214 25.20 8.05 -23.84
N THR A 215 25.88 6.94 -23.51
CA THR A 215 27.25 6.56 -23.93
C THR A 215 28.39 7.59 -23.87
N VAL A 216 28.21 8.78 -23.31
CA VAL A 216 29.21 9.84 -23.22
C VAL A 216 29.22 10.32 -21.78
N GLU A 217 30.26 9.93 -21.03
CA GLU A 217 30.54 10.48 -19.71
C GLU A 217 30.70 12.01 -19.83
N CYS A 218 29.74 12.77 -19.31
CA CYS A 218 29.78 14.24 -19.30
C CYS A 218 30.78 14.83 -18.29
N SER A 219 31.54 13.98 -17.58
CA SER A 219 32.48 14.37 -16.51
C SER A 219 33.68 15.20 -16.99
N HIS A 220 33.84 15.39 -18.31
CA HIS A 220 34.96 16.10 -18.92
C HIS A 220 34.55 17.27 -19.84
N ILE A 221 33.28 17.69 -19.84
CA ILE A 221 32.80 18.75 -20.73
C ILE A 221 33.19 20.13 -20.18
N THR A 222 34.15 20.79 -20.83
CA THR A 222 34.64 22.13 -20.43
C THR A 222 34.19 23.26 -21.36
N ASN A 223 33.25 23.01 -22.28
CA ASN A 223 32.74 24.04 -23.17
C ASN A 223 31.22 23.94 -23.41
N GLN A 224 30.62 25.08 -23.74
CA GLN A 224 29.18 25.25 -23.93
C GLN A 224 28.59 24.40 -25.06
N ALA A 225 29.33 24.21 -26.16
CA ALA A 225 28.80 23.53 -27.35
C ALA A 225 28.59 22.03 -27.11
N ASP A 226 29.49 21.41 -26.34
CA ASP A 226 29.39 20.00 -25.95
C ASP A 226 28.25 19.78 -24.93
N CYS A 227 28.00 20.78 -24.07
CA CYS A 227 26.93 20.76 -23.08
C CYS A 227 25.53 20.65 -23.70
N GLU A 228 25.29 21.51 -24.71
CA GLU A 228 24.01 21.57 -25.43
C GLU A 228 23.79 20.31 -26.28
N HIS A 229 24.85 19.63 -26.71
CA HIS A 229 24.77 18.38 -27.47
C HIS A 229 24.27 17.19 -26.64
N CYS A 230 24.55 17.19 -25.33
CA CYS A 230 24.10 16.16 -24.39
C CYS A 230 22.71 16.44 -23.78
N GLY A 231 22.02 17.50 -24.23
CA GLY A 231 20.72 17.90 -23.69
C GLY A 231 20.81 18.59 -22.32
N CYS A 232 22.00 18.99 -21.90
CA CYS A 232 22.24 19.76 -20.67
C CYS A 232 22.24 21.28 -20.97
N HIS A 233 22.02 22.08 -19.93
CA HIS A 233 22.09 23.54 -19.98
C HIS A 233 23.45 24.04 -19.45
N TRP A 234 24.11 24.92 -20.21
CA TRP A 234 25.38 25.52 -19.78
C TRP A 234 25.15 26.74 -18.88
N VAL A 235 25.76 26.73 -17.70
CA VAL A 235 25.74 27.84 -16.75
C VAL A 235 27.13 28.47 -16.70
N PRO A 236 27.31 29.70 -17.22
CA PRO A 236 28.60 30.38 -17.16
C PRO A 236 28.95 30.82 -15.75
N ASP A 237 30.20 30.58 -15.33
CA ASP A 237 30.76 31.03 -14.06
C ASP A 237 32.15 31.70 -14.24
N LYS A 238 32.78 32.12 -13.14
CA LYS A 238 34.08 32.81 -13.16
C LYS A 238 35.24 31.94 -13.66
N ASN A 239 35.06 30.62 -13.72
CA ASN A 239 36.07 29.65 -14.13
C ASN A 239 35.81 29.07 -15.53
N GLY A 240 34.80 29.57 -16.24
CA GLY A 240 34.50 29.16 -17.61
C GLY A 240 33.09 28.60 -17.79
N GLY A 241 32.39 28.22 -16.72
CA GLY A 241 31.05 27.62 -16.74
C GLY A 241 31.02 26.10 -16.54
N HIS A 242 29.84 25.57 -16.27
CA HIS A 242 29.57 24.14 -16.04
C HIS A 242 28.20 23.71 -16.61
N CYS A 243 27.99 22.40 -16.78
CA CYS A 243 26.77 21.81 -17.33
C CYS A 243 25.77 21.38 -16.25
N VAL A 244 24.47 21.62 -16.49
CA VAL A 244 23.37 21.20 -15.61
C VAL A 244 22.24 20.57 -16.43
N GLY A 245 21.85 19.32 -16.13
CA GLY A 245 20.76 18.59 -16.79
C GLY A 245 19.73 17.97 -15.84
N SER A 246 18.69 17.34 -16.39
CA SER A 246 17.75 16.52 -15.61
C SER A 246 18.49 15.32 -15.00
N GLY A 247 18.47 15.20 -13.66
CA GLY A 247 19.24 14.19 -12.93
C GLY A 247 20.61 14.67 -12.44
N THR A 248 20.94 15.96 -12.52
CA THR A 248 22.14 16.50 -11.88
C THR A 248 21.99 16.45 -10.36
N ASP A 249 22.98 15.86 -9.70
CA ASP A 249 23.09 15.83 -8.26
C ASP A 249 23.10 17.27 -7.71
N CYS A 250 22.02 17.63 -7.00
CA CYS A 250 21.84 18.98 -6.49
C CYS A 250 22.75 19.29 -5.29
N SER A 251 23.45 18.29 -4.74
CA SER A 251 24.41 18.46 -3.65
C SER A 251 25.64 19.29 -4.02
N GLN A 252 25.89 19.52 -5.32
CA GLN A 252 27.01 20.34 -5.79
C GLN A 252 26.69 21.84 -5.87
N PHE A 253 25.42 22.23 -5.69
CA PHE A 253 25.04 23.63 -5.77
C PHE A 253 25.40 24.37 -4.49
N THR A 254 26.41 25.23 -4.60
CA THR A 254 26.78 26.18 -3.53
C THR A 254 25.98 27.48 -3.59
N ASP A 255 25.15 27.68 -4.62
CA ASP A 255 24.37 28.91 -4.84
C ASP A 255 22.86 28.67 -4.59
N PRO A 256 22.21 29.48 -3.74
CA PRO A 256 20.76 29.45 -3.48
C PRO A 256 19.87 29.53 -4.73
N THR A 257 20.34 30.18 -5.80
CA THR A 257 19.56 30.37 -7.03
C THR A 257 19.48 29.11 -7.90
N ASP A 258 20.35 28.13 -7.70
CA ASP A 258 20.32 26.86 -8.44
C ASP A 258 19.30 25.87 -7.86
N CYS A 259 19.07 25.87 -6.53
CA CYS A 259 18.02 25.06 -5.89
C CYS A 259 16.60 25.48 -6.30
N GLU A 260 16.36 26.78 -6.48
CA GLU A 260 15.06 27.29 -6.93
C GLU A 260 14.72 26.83 -8.35
N ARG A 261 15.74 26.56 -9.20
CA ARG A 261 15.54 26.05 -10.57
C ARG A 261 15.18 24.55 -10.61
N CYS A 262 15.55 23.79 -9.59
CA CYS A 262 15.13 22.40 -9.41
C CYS A 262 13.80 22.25 -8.64
N GLY A 263 13.17 23.35 -8.22
CA GLY A 263 11.92 23.32 -7.45
C GLY A 263 12.10 23.01 -5.96
N CYS A 264 13.33 23.04 -5.44
CA CYS A 264 13.65 22.80 -4.03
C CYS A 264 13.74 24.13 -3.25
N GLY A 265 13.33 24.11 -1.97
CA GLY A 265 13.51 25.24 -1.06
C GLY A 265 14.87 25.22 -0.39
N TRP A 266 15.64 26.32 -0.46
CA TRP A 266 16.90 26.44 0.27
C TRP A 266 16.65 26.83 1.73
N THR A 267 17.12 26.02 2.68
CA THR A 267 16.94 26.28 4.12
C THR A 267 18.25 26.30 4.92
N ARG A 268 19.20 27.23 4.66
CA ARG A 268 19.97 28.05 5.66
C ARG A 268 21.23 28.78 5.13
N THR A 269 21.79 29.58 6.04
CA THR A 269 22.90 30.55 6.02
C THR A 269 24.11 30.19 5.13
N PRO A 270 24.68 31.15 4.38
CA PRO A 270 25.85 30.93 3.52
C PRO A 270 27.06 30.34 4.29
N GLY A 271 27.63 29.24 3.78
CA GLY A 271 28.89 28.67 4.28
C GLY A 271 28.83 27.25 4.88
N THR A 272 27.69 26.56 4.81
CA THR A 272 27.55 25.13 5.15
C THR A 272 26.86 24.40 3.99
N GLU A 273 27.20 23.12 3.77
CA GLU A 273 26.61 22.23 2.74
C GLU A 273 25.08 22.35 2.71
N GLY A 274 24.53 22.65 1.53
CA GLY A 274 23.09 22.81 1.32
C GLY A 274 22.43 21.45 1.10
N HIS A 275 21.32 21.20 1.79
CA HIS A 275 20.45 20.05 1.55
C HIS A 275 19.27 20.47 0.68
N CYS A 276 18.97 19.70 -0.36
CA CYS A 276 17.78 19.88 -1.15
C CYS A 276 16.61 19.20 -0.44
N THR A 277 15.71 19.99 0.13
CA THR A 277 14.45 19.47 0.68
C THR A 277 13.48 19.27 -0.49
N TYR A 278 12.99 18.04 -0.70
CA TYR A 278 11.77 17.87 -1.49
C TYR A 278 10.58 18.04 -0.56
N PRO A 279 9.77 19.11 -0.72
CA PRO A 279 8.50 19.17 -0.03
C PRO A 279 7.64 17.96 -0.43
N LEU A 280 6.71 17.57 0.45
CA LEU A 280 5.66 16.56 0.19
C LEU A 280 5.32 16.48 -1.32
N GLY A 281 5.70 15.37 -1.95
CA GLY A 281 5.58 15.17 -3.39
C GLY A 281 4.13 14.92 -3.81
N SER A 282 3.39 14.15 -3.01
CA SER A 282 1.97 13.89 -3.26
C SER A 282 1.21 13.44 -2.00
N LYS A 283 -0.10 13.69 -1.99
CA LYS A 283 -1.03 13.14 -0.98
C LYS A 283 -2.33 12.73 -1.64
N LEU A 284 -2.76 11.50 -1.39
CA LEU A 284 -4.05 10.96 -1.78
C LEU A 284 -4.83 10.56 -0.54
N THR A 285 -6.10 10.93 -0.50
CA THR A 285 -7.06 10.37 0.47
C THR A 285 -8.33 10.04 -0.29
N HIS A 286 -8.73 8.78 -0.22
CA HIS A 286 -9.95 8.28 -0.85
C HIS A 286 -10.73 7.46 0.17
N TYR A 287 -12.04 7.67 0.21
CA TYR A 287 -12.96 6.89 1.02
C TYR A 287 -14.22 6.65 0.21
N GLU A 288 -14.65 5.40 0.17
CA GLU A 288 -15.90 5.00 -0.45
C GLU A 288 -16.66 4.03 0.46
N LYS A 289 -17.98 4.22 0.53
CA LYS A 289 -18.91 3.32 1.22
C LYS A 289 -20.12 3.05 0.32
N SER A 290 -20.35 1.78 0.03
CA SER A 290 -21.54 1.30 -0.67
C SER A 290 -22.42 0.53 0.30
N THR A 291 -23.74 0.73 0.26
CA THR A 291 -24.69 0.10 1.19
C THR A 291 -25.99 -0.26 0.47
N ALA A 292 -26.52 -1.45 0.74
CA ALA A 292 -27.83 -1.89 0.28
C ALA A 292 -28.64 -2.48 1.44
N ASN A 293 -29.96 -2.22 1.44
CA ASN A 293 -30.90 -2.70 2.46
C ASN A 293 -32.20 -3.16 1.81
N GLY A 294 -32.84 -4.18 2.37
CA GLY A 294 -34.06 -4.76 1.81
C GLY A 294 -33.71 -5.75 0.70
N PHE A 295 -34.32 -5.61 -0.48
CA PHE A 295 -34.12 -6.52 -1.60
C PHE A 295 -33.09 -6.01 -2.60
N TRP A 296 -31.95 -6.68 -2.71
CA TRP A 296 -30.83 -6.21 -3.53
C TRP A 296 -30.05 -7.33 -4.21
N GLU A 297 -29.31 -6.94 -5.24
CA GLU A 297 -28.16 -7.64 -5.79
C GLU A 297 -26.99 -6.66 -5.64
N PHE A 298 -25.85 -7.14 -5.13
CA PHE A 298 -24.73 -6.29 -4.76
C PHE A 298 -23.45 -6.85 -5.33
N SER A 299 -22.67 -5.99 -5.98
CA SER A 299 -21.31 -6.29 -6.40
C SER A 299 -20.45 -5.06 -6.20
N LYS A 300 -19.28 -5.25 -5.61
CA LYS A 300 -18.28 -4.20 -5.39
C LYS A 300 -16.90 -4.80 -5.57
N GLU A 301 -16.10 -4.13 -6.35
CA GLU A 301 -14.69 -4.42 -6.60
C GLU A 301 -13.87 -3.18 -6.20
N MET A 302 -12.74 -3.41 -5.55
CA MET A 302 -11.86 -2.40 -4.98
C MET A 302 -10.43 -2.80 -5.27
N ASP A 303 -9.72 -1.94 -5.98
CA ASP A 303 -8.34 -2.16 -6.40
C ASP A 303 -7.47 -1.00 -5.96
N TYR A 304 -6.32 -1.34 -5.41
CA TYR A 304 -5.23 -0.42 -5.17
C TYR A 304 -3.93 -1.02 -5.71
N THR A 305 -3.10 -0.18 -6.31
CA THR A 305 -1.75 -0.54 -6.76
C THR A 305 -0.81 0.62 -6.49
N SER A 306 0.34 0.33 -5.91
CA SER A 306 1.44 1.27 -5.73
C SER A 306 2.74 0.70 -6.30
N ILE A 307 3.63 1.60 -6.70
CA ILE A 307 4.97 1.26 -7.18
C ILE A 307 6.02 1.25 -6.06
N ILE A 308 5.62 1.61 -4.83
CA ILE A 308 6.49 1.68 -3.66
C ILE A 308 6.66 0.27 -3.07
N LYS A 309 7.90 -0.15 -2.83
CA LYS A 309 8.24 -1.47 -2.27
C LYS A 309 8.72 -1.37 -0.82
N PRO A 310 8.43 -2.37 0.03
CA PRO A 310 9.18 -2.62 1.25
C PRO A 310 10.60 -3.13 1.01
#